data_AF-A0A2V6YZ91-F1
#
_entry.id   AF-A0A2V6YZ91-F1
#
_cell.length_a   1.000
_cell.length_b   1.000
_cell.length_c   1.000
_cell.angle_alpha   90.00
_cell.angle_beta   90.00
_cell.angle_gamma   90.00
#
_symmetry.space_group_name_H-M   'P 1'
#
loop_
_entity.id
_entity.type
_entity.pdbx_description
1 polymer ?
#
loop_
_entity_poly.entity_id
_entity_poly.type
_entity_poly.pdbx_seq_one_letter_code
_entity_poly.pdbx_strand_id
1 'polypeptide(L)'
;MTRSGRLSLLALVLVLLAGPLVADAQQPGTVYRIGYLRYLACTEPAFFTDLRQGLRELGYAEGHNLVIDCRAAPGRAEKIPDHAAELVRLNVDVIVAEGTTAALAAKQATRTVPIVMVNIGDPVASGLVSSLGRPGGNITSSTMLAPEIVRKTLQLLKEAAPAVSRVTVLIDPTNPGQTLPDQQMAAAAEILGVRPQRVKIQTSADLDHAFTAVLRQRAQALLVYPLPLTPVDFQRLMGFAIKNRLPTATWHTPFGRAGVTMFYGTNVAEQYRRTGVFVDKILSGCLISMRDCESPPPTGTVEVRPYGERLWASRRYHLRQVWTWRGPRYDLSFEITPVDGADAQATILKTSYLAIPVEQVAGLMRTVGFENGARVDERFFQPVLVGTRPMV
;
A
#
# COMPACT_ATOMS: atom_id res chain seq x y z
N MET A 1 6.67 90.43 -38.15
CA MET A 1 6.09 89.56 -37.11
C MET A 1 7.04 88.38 -36.95
N THR A 2 7.97 88.42 -35.98
CA THR A 2 7.94 87.71 -34.66
C THR A 2 7.98 86.18 -34.82
N ARG A 3 8.74 85.33 -34.11
CA ARG A 3 9.67 85.37 -32.95
C ARG A 3 10.14 83.88 -32.80
N SER A 4 11.43 83.56 -32.67
CA SER A 4 12.14 83.14 -31.41
C SER A 4 11.76 81.80 -30.72
N GLY A 5 12.80 81.03 -30.33
CA GLY A 5 12.91 80.25 -29.07
C GLY A 5 12.48 78.78 -29.12
N ARG A 6 13.33 77.76 -28.88
CA ARG A 6 14.12 77.31 -27.69
C ARG A 6 13.34 76.36 -26.74
N LEU A 7 14.10 75.36 -26.22
CA LEU A 7 13.89 74.51 -25.02
C LEU A 7 12.89 73.34 -25.16
N SER A 8 13.06 72.16 -24.56
CA SER A 8 14.17 71.51 -23.85
C SER A 8 13.77 70.05 -23.55
N LEU A 9 14.81 69.21 -23.38
CA LEU A 9 14.89 67.93 -22.66
C LEU A 9 13.63 67.42 -21.93
N LEU A 10 13.27 66.14 -22.14
CA LEU A 10 13.15 65.18 -21.03
C LEU A 10 13.06 63.71 -21.52
N ALA A 11 13.80 62.86 -20.80
CA ALA A 11 13.69 61.40 -20.64
C ALA A 11 14.25 60.50 -21.77
N LEU A 12 15.48 59.98 -21.64
CA LEU A 12 15.91 58.85 -20.80
C LEU A 12 15.78 57.51 -21.53
N VAL A 13 16.93 57.03 -22.02
CA VAL A 13 17.39 55.63 -22.16
C VAL A 13 16.31 54.56 -22.16
N LEU A 14 16.12 53.90 -23.31
CA LEU A 14 15.66 52.52 -23.38
C LEU A 14 16.31 51.83 -24.59
N VAL A 15 17.60 51.51 -24.46
CA VAL A 15 18.22 50.44 -25.25
C VAL A 15 17.65 49.15 -24.69
N LEU A 16 16.54 48.68 -25.25
CA LEU A 16 16.02 47.34 -24.94
C LEU A 16 16.84 46.32 -25.72
N LEU A 17 17.62 45.55 -24.95
CA LEU A 17 18.29 44.32 -25.33
C LEU A 17 17.35 43.40 -26.13
N ALA A 18 17.56 43.32 -27.44
CA ALA A 18 17.12 42.17 -28.23
C ALA A 18 18.06 40.98 -27.91
N GLY A 19 17.90 40.41 -26.72
CA GLY A 19 18.43 39.08 -26.44
C GLY A 19 17.62 38.04 -27.21
N PRO A 20 18.22 36.96 -27.72
CA PRO A 20 17.44 35.87 -28.27
C PRO A 20 16.63 35.29 -27.12
N LEU A 21 15.30 35.34 -27.25
CA LEU A 21 14.42 34.45 -26.51
C LEU A 21 14.84 33.03 -26.88
N VAL A 22 15.74 32.46 -26.11
CA VAL A 22 15.87 31.02 -25.98
C VAL A 22 14.53 30.60 -25.42
N ALA A 23 13.61 30.24 -26.31
CA ALA A 23 12.51 29.40 -25.94
C ALA A 23 13.17 28.18 -25.29
N ASP A 24 12.96 28.01 -23.99
CA ASP A 24 13.18 26.73 -23.32
C ASP A 24 12.35 25.72 -24.11
N ALA A 25 13.00 25.05 -25.05
CA ALA A 25 12.49 23.84 -25.63
C ALA A 25 12.45 22.87 -24.45
N GLN A 26 11.28 22.75 -23.81
CA GLN A 26 11.00 21.69 -22.85
C GLN A 26 11.50 20.41 -23.50
N GLN A 27 12.56 19.82 -22.93
CA GLN A 27 12.95 18.46 -23.25
C GLN A 27 11.66 17.64 -23.21
N PRO A 28 11.35 16.81 -24.22
CA PRO A 28 10.16 15.97 -24.18
C PRO A 28 10.19 15.21 -22.86
N GLY A 29 9.29 15.57 -21.95
CA GLY A 29 9.32 15.08 -20.58
C GLY A 29 9.33 13.56 -20.61
N THR A 30 10.22 12.95 -19.82
CA THR A 30 10.29 11.49 -19.71
C THR A 30 8.90 10.93 -19.45
N VAL A 31 8.41 10.09 -20.37
CA VAL A 31 7.12 9.42 -20.22
C VAL A 31 7.35 8.15 -19.41
N TYR A 32 6.86 8.14 -18.17
CA TYR A 32 6.98 6.98 -17.30
C TYR A 32 6.01 5.87 -17.73
N ARG A 33 6.44 4.62 -17.65
CA ARG A 33 5.65 3.41 -17.96
C ARG A 33 5.44 2.58 -16.70
N ILE A 34 4.20 2.48 -16.26
CA ILE A 34 3.79 1.56 -15.18
C ILE A 34 3.20 0.30 -15.82
N GLY A 35 3.73 -0.87 -15.47
CA GLY A 35 3.06 -2.14 -15.73
C GLY A 35 2.07 -2.45 -14.61
N TYR A 36 0.78 -2.61 -14.91
CA TYR A 36 -0.22 -3.04 -13.92
C TYR A 36 -0.62 -4.48 -14.15
N LEU A 37 -0.22 -5.37 -13.25
CA LEU A 37 -0.48 -6.81 -13.34
C LEU A 37 -1.58 -7.21 -12.35
N ARG A 38 -2.68 -7.79 -12.86
CA ARG A 38 -3.83 -8.13 -12.02
C ARG A 38 -4.59 -9.36 -12.52
N TYR A 39 -5.51 -9.87 -11.69
CA TYR A 39 -6.43 -10.94 -12.09
C TYR A 39 -7.69 -10.42 -12.78
N LEU A 40 -8.31 -9.38 -12.22
CA LEU A 40 -9.57 -8.83 -12.73
C LEU A 40 -9.35 -8.06 -14.04
N ALA A 41 -10.39 -7.94 -14.86
CA ALA A 41 -10.28 -7.22 -16.13
C ALA A 41 -9.76 -5.78 -15.95
N CYS A 42 -8.96 -5.31 -16.91
CA CYS A 42 -8.43 -3.94 -16.92
C CYS A 42 -9.54 -2.87 -17.13
N THR A 43 -10.75 -3.29 -17.50
CA THR A 43 -11.90 -2.43 -17.78
C THR A 43 -12.69 -2.03 -16.53
N GLU A 44 -12.45 -2.68 -15.39
CA GLU A 44 -13.14 -2.33 -14.13
C GLU A 44 -12.57 -1.03 -13.54
N PRO A 45 -13.38 0.03 -13.37
CA PRO A 45 -12.90 1.34 -12.93
C PRO A 45 -12.48 1.35 -11.45
N ALA A 46 -12.97 0.41 -10.64
CA ALA A 46 -12.68 0.34 -9.22
C ALA A 46 -11.21 -0.05 -8.98
N PHE A 47 -10.54 0.67 -8.06
CA PHE A 47 -9.12 0.58 -7.71
C PHE A 47 -8.14 1.15 -8.74
N PHE A 48 -8.42 0.98 -10.04
CA PHE A 48 -7.63 1.61 -11.09
C PHE A 48 -7.79 3.14 -11.07
N THR A 49 -9.00 3.62 -10.77
CA THR A 49 -9.28 5.04 -10.57
C THR A 49 -8.56 5.59 -9.34
N ASP A 50 -8.51 4.84 -8.24
CA ASP A 50 -7.86 5.28 -7.01
C ASP A 50 -6.33 5.37 -7.17
N LEU A 51 -5.71 4.39 -7.84
CA LEU A 51 -4.29 4.45 -8.20
C LEU A 51 -4.00 5.65 -9.10
N ARG A 52 -4.80 5.84 -10.16
CA ARG A 52 -4.68 7.00 -11.06
C ARG A 52 -4.84 8.32 -10.30
N GLN A 53 -5.77 8.40 -9.36
CA GLN A 53 -5.96 9.58 -8.54
C GLN A 53 -4.70 9.87 -7.70
N GLY A 54 -4.19 8.88 -6.98
CA GLY A 54 -2.97 9.05 -6.17
C GLY A 54 -1.76 9.45 -7.02
N LEU A 55 -1.64 8.91 -8.22
CA LEU A 55 -0.60 9.30 -9.19
C LEU A 55 -0.79 10.73 -9.70
N ARG A 56 -2.01 11.14 -10.03
CA ARG A 56 -2.33 12.52 -10.47
C ARG A 56 -2.04 13.56 -9.39
N GLU A 57 -2.37 13.25 -8.13
CA GLU A 57 -2.06 14.12 -6.97
C GLU A 57 -0.55 14.34 -6.80
N LEU A 58 0.28 13.44 -7.34
CA LEU A 58 1.74 13.51 -7.34
C LEU A 58 2.31 14.06 -8.66
N GLY A 59 1.47 14.46 -9.60
CA GLY A 59 1.88 15.06 -10.88
C GLY A 59 2.04 14.07 -12.05
N TYR A 60 1.63 12.81 -11.90
CA TYR A 60 1.65 11.82 -12.98
C TYR A 60 0.27 11.67 -13.62
N ALA A 61 0.15 11.96 -14.92
CA ALA A 61 -1.10 11.92 -15.66
C ALA A 61 -0.97 11.13 -16.97
N GLU A 62 -1.86 10.15 -17.15
CA GLU A 62 -1.95 9.37 -18.40
C GLU A 62 -2.21 10.30 -19.60
N GLY A 63 -1.45 10.09 -20.68
CA GLY A 63 -1.52 10.93 -21.88
C GLY A 63 -0.71 12.23 -21.81
N HIS A 64 -0.04 12.50 -20.68
CA HIS A 64 0.90 13.61 -20.54
C HIS A 64 2.33 13.10 -20.28
N ASN A 65 2.58 12.57 -19.09
CA ASN A 65 3.90 12.10 -18.64
C ASN A 65 3.87 10.66 -18.09
N LEU A 66 2.75 9.96 -18.28
CA LEU A 66 2.54 8.59 -17.78
C LEU A 66 1.83 7.73 -18.83
N VAL A 67 2.21 6.46 -18.90
CA VAL A 67 1.49 5.37 -19.58
C VAL A 67 1.31 4.22 -18.59
N ILE A 68 0.09 3.69 -18.48
CA ILE A 68 -0.18 2.50 -17.67
C ILE A 68 -0.52 1.33 -18.58
N ASP A 69 0.40 0.39 -18.70
CA ASP A 69 0.23 -0.88 -19.41
C ASP A 69 -0.42 -1.91 -18.49
N CYS A 70 -1.74 -2.06 -18.58
CA CYS A 70 -2.45 -3.08 -17.83
C CYS A 70 -2.35 -4.45 -18.52
N ARG A 71 -2.08 -5.50 -17.75
CA ARG A 71 -2.22 -6.90 -18.14
C ARG A 71 -3.04 -7.64 -17.10
N ALA A 72 -4.09 -8.30 -17.58
CA ALA A 72 -5.08 -8.98 -16.75
C ALA A 72 -5.41 -10.36 -17.31
N ALA A 73 -5.75 -11.29 -16.42
CA ALA A 73 -6.20 -12.63 -16.80
C ALA A 73 -7.46 -13.07 -16.04
N PRO A 74 -8.62 -12.44 -16.31
CA PRO A 74 -9.86 -12.75 -15.62
C PRO A 74 -10.27 -14.20 -15.89
N GLY A 75 -10.47 -14.98 -14.83
CA GLY A 75 -10.80 -16.40 -14.93
C GLY A 75 -9.65 -17.29 -15.39
N ARG A 76 -8.43 -16.77 -15.55
CA ARG A 76 -7.27 -17.47 -16.16
C ARG A 76 -5.96 -17.24 -15.41
N ALA A 77 -5.90 -17.69 -14.15
CA ALA A 77 -4.76 -17.46 -13.26
C ALA A 77 -3.42 -17.95 -13.88
N GLU A 78 -3.50 -19.01 -14.66
CA GLU A 78 -2.37 -19.65 -15.34
C GLU A 78 -1.66 -18.73 -16.35
N LYS A 79 -2.31 -17.66 -16.82
CA LYS A 79 -1.71 -16.70 -17.77
C LYS A 79 -0.97 -15.55 -17.10
N ILE A 80 -1.08 -15.39 -15.78
CA ILE A 80 -0.44 -14.29 -15.05
C ILE A 80 1.11 -14.28 -15.21
N PRO A 81 1.82 -15.43 -15.20
CA PRO A 81 3.26 -15.46 -15.47
C PRO A 81 3.65 -14.92 -16.86
N ASP A 82 2.91 -15.28 -17.91
CA ASP A 82 3.18 -14.82 -19.28
C ASP A 82 3.02 -13.29 -19.40
N HIS A 83 1.98 -12.76 -18.77
CA HIS A 83 1.73 -11.32 -18.69
C HIS A 83 2.80 -10.57 -17.88
N ALA A 84 3.30 -11.15 -16.79
CA ALA A 84 4.42 -10.57 -16.06
C ALA A 84 5.68 -10.49 -16.95
N ALA A 85 5.99 -11.55 -17.69
CA ALA A 85 7.11 -11.56 -18.63
C ALA A 85 6.92 -10.56 -19.78
N GLU A 86 5.68 -10.37 -20.25
CA GLU A 86 5.35 -9.35 -21.25
C GLU A 86 5.63 -7.93 -20.75
N LEU A 87 5.21 -7.60 -19.52
CA LEU A 87 5.48 -6.29 -18.90
C LEU A 87 6.98 -6.02 -18.77
N VAL A 88 7.78 -7.05 -18.47
CA VAL A 88 9.25 -6.92 -18.42
C VAL A 88 9.83 -6.66 -19.82
N ARG A 89 9.40 -7.39 -20.85
CA ARG A 89 9.84 -7.17 -22.25
C ARG A 89 9.46 -5.78 -22.78
N LEU A 90 8.40 -5.22 -22.21
CA LEU A 90 7.87 -3.90 -22.48
C LEU A 90 8.68 -2.78 -21.80
N ASN A 91 9.76 -3.10 -21.09
CA ASN A 91 10.64 -2.15 -20.41
C ASN A 91 9.86 -1.12 -19.59
N VAL A 92 8.93 -1.59 -18.74
CA VAL A 92 8.23 -0.71 -17.79
C VAL A 92 9.19 -0.28 -16.67
N ASP A 93 9.01 0.95 -16.16
CA ASP A 93 9.84 1.51 -15.10
C ASP A 93 9.51 0.91 -13.73
N VAL A 94 8.26 0.49 -13.54
CA VAL A 94 7.77 -0.15 -12.31
C VAL A 94 6.60 -1.06 -12.61
N ILE A 95 6.52 -2.20 -11.91
CA ILE A 95 5.37 -3.09 -11.94
C ILE A 95 4.55 -2.88 -10.67
N VAL A 96 3.28 -2.49 -10.81
CA VAL A 96 2.30 -2.56 -9.73
C VAL A 96 1.57 -3.91 -9.85
N ALA A 97 1.75 -4.79 -8.86
CA ALA A 97 1.20 -6.13 -8.87
C ALA A 97 0.07 -6.30 -7.84
N GLU A 98 -1.15 -6.53 -8.32
CA GLU A 98 -2.35 -6.71 -7.50
C GLU A 98 -2.55 -8.18 -7.11
N GLY A 99 -2.42 -8.47 -5.81
CA GLY A 99 -2.61 -9.80 -5.23
C GLY A 99 -1.32 -10.64 -5.20
N THR A 100 -1.30 -11.63 -4.30
CA THR A 100 -0.12 -12.46 -4.04
C THR A 100 0.35 -13.22 -5.28
N THR A 101 -0.57 -13.76 -6.09
CA THR A 101 -0.23 -14.48 -7.32
C THR A 101 0.44 -13.60 -8.36
N ALA A 102 -0.07 -12.38 -8.60
CA ALA A 102 0.54 -11.42 -9.52
C ALA A 102 1.93 -10.98 -9.03
N ALA A 103 2.07 -10.71 -7.72
CA ALA A 103 3.35 -10.31 -7.15
C ALA A 103 4.40 -11.43 -7.25
N LEU A 104 4.02 -12.70 -7.08
CA LEU A 104 4.91 -13.84 -7.24
C LEU A 104 5.36 -14.01 -8.69
N ALA A 105 4.43 -13.88 -9.64
CA ALA A 105 4.74 -13.92 -11.06
C ALA A 105 5.69 -12.79 -11.46
N ALA A 106 5.45 -11.56 -11.00
CA ALA A 106 6.36 -10.43 -11.22
C ALA A 106 7.75 -10.70 -10.62
N LYS A 107 7.82 -11.20 -9.38
CA LYS A 107 9.08 -11.58 -8.71
C LYS A 107 9.87 -12.63 -9.49
N GLN A 108 9.18 -13.57 -10.12
CA GLN A 108 9.80 -14.60 -10.94
C GLN A 108 10.29 -14.04 -12.28
N ALA A 109 9.53 -13.13 -12.89
CA ALA A 109 9.84 -12.54 -14.19
C ALA A 109 11.01 -11.54 -14.14
N THR A 110 11.26 -10.88 -13.01
CA THR A 110 12.33 -9.88 -12.91
C THR A 110 12.89 -9.70 -11.49
N ARG A 111 14.19 -9.42 -11.44
CA ARG A 111 14.92 -9.00 -10.23
C ARG A 111 15.38 -7.55 -10.27
N THR A 112 15.14 -6.86 -11.39
CA THR A 112 15.67 -5.51 -11.66
C THR A 112 14.58 -4.47 -11.71
N VAL A 113 13.45 -4.75 -12.39
CA VAL A 113 12.32 -3.82 -12.45
C VAL A 113 11.67 -3.76 -11.06
N PRO A 114 11.54 -2.58 -10.44
CA PRO A 114 10.88 -2.44 -9.15
C PRO A 114 9.43 -2.94 -9.17
N ILE A 115 9.01 -3.61 -8.10
CA ILE A 115 7.67 -4.17 -7.93
C ILE A 115 7.00 -3.55 -6.71
N VAL A 116 5.90 -2.86 -6.92
CA VAL A 116 5.00 -2.39 -5.86
C VAL A 116 3.82 -3.35 -5.77
N MET A 117 3.82 -4.19 -4.74
CA MET A 117 2.72 -5.13 -4.52
C MET A 117 1.52 -4.42 -3.86
N VAL A 118 0.28 -4.86 -4.09
CA VAL A 118 -0.92 -4.30 -3.43
C VAL A 118 -1.95 -5.41 -3.20
N ASN A 119 -2.78 -5.29 -2.16
CA ASN A 119 -3.79 -6.29 -1.79
C ASN A 119 -3.21 -7.71 -1.59
N ILE A 120 -2.12 -7.80 -0.82
CA ILE A 120 -1.38 -9.04 -0.54
C ILE A 120 -1.88 -9.69 0.74
N GLY A 121 -2.00 -11.03 0.74
CA GLY A 121 -2.36 -11.81 1.93
C GLY A 121 -1.30 -11.71 3.03
N ASP A 122 -0.20 -12.44 2.87
CA ASP A 122 0.99 -12.28 3.72
C ASP A 122 2.25 -12.33 2.84
N PRO A 123 3.05 -11.25 2.76
CA PRO A 123 4.21 -11.20 1.87
C PRO A 123 5.42 -12.00 2.38
N VAL A 124 5.51 -12.30 3.69
CA VAL A 124 6.62 -13.08 4.25
C VAL A 124 6.36 -14.57 4.07
N ALA A 125 5.19 -15.03 4.52
CA ALA A 125 4.77 -16.43 4.43
C ALA A 125 4.60 -16.90 2.97
N SER A 126 4.22 -16.01 2.05
CA SER A 126 4.21 -16.31 0.61
C SER A 126 5.59 -16.27 -0.05
N GLY A 127 6.63 -15.89 0.69
CA GLY A 127 8.00 -15.79 0.16
C GLY A 127 8.19 -14.64 -0.81
N LEU A 128 7.30 -13.63 -0.83
CA LEU A 128 7.50 -12.41 -1.62
C LEU A 128 8.67 -11.58 -1.07
N VAL A 129 8.76 -11.46 0.25
CA VAL A 129 9.80 -10.69 0.94
C VAL A 129 10.40 -11.49 2.10
N SER A 130 11.64 -11.21 2.48
CA SER A 130 12.27 -11.90 3.63
C SER A 130 11.77 -11.38 4.99
N SER A 131 11.43 -10.10 5.07
CA SER A 131 10.80 -9.47 6.24
C SER A 131 10.11 -8.17 5.84
N LEU A 132 9.16 -7.69 6.66
CA LEU A 132 8.48 -6.42 6.40
C LEU A 132 9.42 -5.20 6.51
N GLY A 133 10.35 -5.22 7.48
CA GLY A 133 11.29 -4.11 7.69
C GLY A 133 12.47 -4.11 6.70
N ARG A 134 12.77 -5.26 6.10
CA ARG A 134 13.85 -5.43 5.11
C ARG A 134 13.40 -6.44 4.06
N PRO A 135 12.75 -6.01 2.97
CA PRO A 135 12.19 -6.93 1.99
C PRO A 135 13.21 -7.80 1.24
N GLY A 136 14.45 -7.30 1.08
CA GLY A 136 15.59 -8.07 0.56
C GLY A 136 15.67 -8.19 -0.97
N GLY A 137 14.97 -7.34 -1.73
CA GLY A 137 14.98 -7.35 -3.19
C GLY A 137 14.30 -6.12 -3.80
N ASN A 138 13.87 -6.24 -5.05
CA ASN A 138 13.19 -5.19 -5.83
C ASN A 138 11.69 -5.03 -5.49
N ILE A 139 11.22 -5.51 -4.33
CA ILE A 139 9.79 -5.55 -3.97
C ILE A 139 9.52 -4.68 -2.74
N THR A 140 8.49 -3.85 -2.83
CA THR A 140 8.02 -2.99 -1.72
C THR A 140 6.50 -2.84 -1.73
N SER A 141 5.90 -2.37 -0.63
CA SER A 141 4.48 -2.02 -0.51
C SER A 141 4.11 -1.47 0.88
N SER A 142 2.89 -0.97 1.04
CA SER A 142 2.15 -0.99 2.30
C SER A 142 1.56 -2.38 2.58
N THR A 143 1.93 -2.99 3.70
CA THR A 143 1.40 -4.32 4.10
C THR A 143 -0.04 -4.23 4.58
N MET A 144 -0.85 -5.24 4.24
CA MET A 144 -2.16 -5.51 4.83
C MET A 144 -2.03 -6.57 5.92
N LEU A 145 -2.68 -6.36 7.07
CA LEU A 145 -2.72 -7.32 8.18
C LEU A 145 -3.82 -8.38 7.96
N ALA A 146 -3.78 -9.09 6.83
CA ALA A 146 -4.82 -10.04 6.44
C ALA A 146 -5.07 -11.13 7.50
N PRO A 147 -4.05 -11.71 8.17
CA PRO A 147 -4.26 -12.72 9.19
C PRO A 147 -5.00 -12.20 10.43
N GLU A 148 -4.74 -10.97 10.86
CA GLU A 148 -5.45 -10.32 11.96
C GLU A 148 -6.88 -9.94 11.56
N ILE A 149 -7.05 -9.46 10.33
CA ILE A 149 -8.34 -9.04 9.77
C ILE A 149 -9.30 -10.23 9.68
N VAL A 150 -8.86 -11.40 9.20
CA VAL A 150 -9.75 -12.56 9.07
C VAL A 150 -10.19 -13.09 10.44
N ARG A 151 -9.30 -13.08 11.44
CA ARG A 151 -9.65 -13.41 12.83
C ARG A 151 -10.72 -12.47 13.36
N LYS A 152 -10.53 -11.16 13.16
CA LYS A 152 -11.49 -10.16 13.63
C LYS A 152 -12.82 -10.26 12.88
N THR A 153 -12.80 -10.56 11.58
CA THR A 153 -13.99 -10.78 10.77
C THR A 153 -14.83 -11.95 11.31
N LEU A 154 -14.19 -13.07 11.65
CA LEU A 154 -14.88 -14.22 12.27
C LEU A 154 -15.43 -13.87 13.66
N GLN A 155 -14.66 -13.13 14.47
CA GLN A 155 -15.11 -12.66 15.78
C GLN A 155 -16.37 -11.78 15.65
N LEU A 156 -16.36 -10.81 14.75
CA LEU A 156 -17.51 -9.93 14.50
C LEU A 156 -18.73 -10.71 13.99
N LEU A 157 -18.52 -11.72 13.12
CA LEU A 157 -19.59 -12.62 12.68
C LEU A 157 -20.21 -13.36 13.87
N LYS A 158 -19.40 -13.84 14.81
CA LYS A 158 -19.88 -14.53 16.02
C LYS A 158 -20.58 -13.60 16.99
N GLU A 159 -20.10 -12.36 17.15
CA GLU A 159 -20.74 -11.34 17.99
C GLU A 159 -22.12 -10.94 17.44
N ALA A 160 -22.22 -10.75 16.12
CA ALA A 160 -23.49 -10.40 15.46
C ALA A 160 -24.47 -11.57 15.37
N ALA A 161 -23.97 -12.81 15.29
CA ALA A 161 -24.79 -14.02 15.22
C ALA A 161 -24.29 -15.10 16.21
N PRO A 162 -24.57 -14.96 17.52
CA PRO A 162 -24.01 -15.83 18.56
C PRO A 162 -24.35 -17.32 18.41
N ALA A 163 -25.47 -17.65 17.76
CA ALA A 163 -25.90 -19.03 17.52
C ALA A 163 -25.12 -19.75 16.40
N VAL A 164 -24.30 -19.04 15.63
CA VAL A 164 -23.49 -19.63 14.56
C VAL A 164 -22.40 -20.53 15.17
N SER A 165 -22.43 -21.81 14.81
CA SER A 165 -21.43 -22.82 15.15
C SER A 165 -20.87 -23.55 13.93
N ARG A 166 -21.47 -23.38 12.74
CA ARG A 166 -20.96 -23.89 11.46
C ARG A 166 -20.85 -22.78 10.44
N VAL A 167 -19.64 -22.50 10.00
CA VAL A 167 -19.35 -21.48 8.99
C VAL A 167 -18.76 -22.16 7.77
N THR A 168 -19.37 -21.98 6.62
CA THR A 168 -18.72 -22.39 5.37
C THR A 168 -17.75 -21.30 4.94
N VAL A 169 -16.51 -21.71 4.73
CA VAL A 169 -15.42 -20.85 4.26
C VAL A 169 -15.24 -21.09 2.77
N LEU A 170 -15.55 -20.08 1.96
CA LEU A 170 -15.35 -20.13 0.51
C LEU A 170 -13.94 -19.65 0.20
N ILE A 171 -13.13 -20.51 -0.40
CA ILE A 171 -11.68 -20.32 -0.56
C ILE A 171 -11.22 -20.61 -1.99
N ASP A 172 -10.22 -19.89 -2.47
CA ASP A 172 -9.46 -20.25 -3.67
C ASP A 172 -8.19 -21.00 -3.25
N PRO A 173 -8.11 -22.33 -3.45
CA PRO A 173 -6.96 -23.12 -3.04
C PRO A 173 -5.67 -22.79 -3.82
N THR A 174 -5.78 -22.08 -4.95
CA THR A 174 -4.62 -21.70 -5.77
C THR A 174 -4.03 -20.36 -5.38
N ASN A 175 -4.66 -19.64 -4.45
CA ASN A 175 -4.17 -18.36 -3.96
C ASN A 175 -3.28 -18.55 -2.70
N PRO A 176 -1.94 -18.48 -2.84
CA PRO A 176 -1.03 -18.67 -1.70
C PRO A 176 -1.19 -17.59 -0.63
N GLY A 177 -1.80 -16.45 -0.96
CA GLY A 177 -2.12 -15.40 0.01
C GLY A 177 -3.19 -15.80 1.04
N GLN A 178 -3.88 -16.93 0.85
CA GLN A 178 -4.95 -17.39 1.75
C GLN A 178 -4.46 -18.37 2.82
N THR A 179 -3.27 -18.94 2.67
CA THR A 179 -2.75 -19.99 3.57
C THR A 179 -2.63 -19.52 5.01
N LEU A 180 -1.88 -18.44 5.28
CA LEU A 180 -1.70 -17.93 6.64
C LEU A 180 -3.00 -17.35 7.22
N PRO A 181 -3.80 -16.56 6.48
CA PRO A 181 -5.13 -16.17 6.92
C PRO A 181 -6.03 -17.36 7.30
N ASP A 182 -6.05 -18.44 6.51
CA ASP A 182 -6.87 -19.63 6.82
C ASP A 182 -6.40 -20.36 8.08
N GLN A 183 -5.08 -20.42 8.32
CA GLN A 183 -4.53 -20.95 9.58
C GLN A 183 -4.95 -20.09 10.79
N GLN A 184 -4.84 -18.77 10.69
CA GLN A 184 -5.25 -17.86 11.77
C GLN A 184 -6.76 -17.88 12.00
N MET A 185 -7.55 -18.01 10.93
CA MET A 185 -9.00 -18.19 11.01
C MET A 185 -9.35 -19.49 11.72
N ALA A 186 -8.69 -20.61 11.39
CA ALA A 186 -8.93 -21.89 12.05
C ALA A 186 -8.64 -21.83 13.56
N ALA A 187 -7.53 -21.19 13.96
CA ALA A 187 -7.19 -20.98 15.36
C ALA A 187 -8.24 -20.10 16.08
N ALA A 188 -8.73 -19.04 15.44
CA ALA A 188 -9.81 -18.23 16.00
C ALA A 188 -11.15 -18.99 16.07
N ALA A 189 -11.44 -19.84 15.09
CA ALA A 189 -12.66 -20.64 15.07
C ALA A 189 -12.71 -21.63 16.24
N GLU A 190 -11.59 -22.26 16.58
CA GLU A 190 -11.46 -23.13 17.75
C GLU A 190 -11.79 -22.38 19.05
N ILE A 191 -11.18 -21.21 19.27
CA ILE A 191 -11.43 -20.36 20.44
C ILE A 191 -12.90 -19.92 20.51
N LEU A 192 -13.53 -19.63 19.36
CA LEU A 192 -14.90 -19.13 19.27
C LEU A 192 -15.97 -20.24 19.23
N GLY A 193 -15.58 -21.52 19.30
CA GLY A 193 -16.49 -22.65 19.21
C GLY A 193 -17.22 -22.75 17.86
N VAL A 194 -16.54 -22.37 16.78
CA VAL A 194 -17.04 -22.39 15.41
C VAL A 194 -16.35 -23.51 14.63
N ARG A 195 -17.11 -24.31 13.89
CA ARG A 195 -16.61 -25.33 12.98
C ARG A 195 -16.52 -24.77 11.56
N PRO A 196 -15.30 -24.48 11.04
CA PRO A 196 -15.14 -24.07 9.65
C PRO A 196 -15.30 -25.25 8.69
N GLN A 197 -16.04 -25.05 7.60
CA GLN A 197 -16.25 -26.04 6.55
C GLN A 197 -15.79 -25.44 5.22
N ARG A 198 -14.66 -25.91 4.68
CA ARG A 198 -14.06 -25.31 3.48
C ARG A 198 -14.75 -25.80 2.21
N VAL A 199 -15.07 -24.87 1.32
CA VAL A 199 -15.58 -25.15 -0.03
C VAL A 199 -14.72 -24.36 -1.01
N LYS A 200 -14.19 -25.06 -2.01
CA LYS A 200 -13.24 -24.51 -2.98
C LYS A 200 -13.99 -23.89 -4.15
N ILE A 201 -13.57 -22.70 -4.58
CA ILE A 201 -14.09 -22.01 -5.76
C ILE A 201 -12.90 -21.42 -6.53
N GLN A 202 -12.73 -21.84 -7.78
CA GLN A 202 -11.66 -21.36 -8.67
C GLN A 202 -12.22 -20.68 -9.92
N THR A 203 -13.45 -21.02 -10.30
CA THR A 203 -14.12 -20.52 -11.50
C THR A 203 -15.61 -20.35 -11.27
N SER A 204 -16.28 -19.65 -12.18
CA SER A 204 -17.74 -19.51 -12.21
C SER A 204 -18.47 -20.86 -12.27
N ALA A 205 -17.86 -21.88 -12.89
CA ALA A 205 -18.43 -23.21 -13.03
C ALA A 205 -18.52 -23.96 -11.68
N ASP A 206 -17.71 -23.59 -10.69
CA ASP A 206 -17.69 -24.23 -9.37
C ASP A 206 -18.88 -23.81 -8.49
N LEU A 207 -19.59 -22.73 -8.86
CA LEU A 207 -20.62 -22.12 -8.01
C LEU A 207 -21.78 -23.07 -7.69
N ASP A 208 -22.29 -23.81 -8.67
CA ASP A 208 -23.43 -24.72 -8.44
C ASP A 208 -23.07 -25.87 -7.50
N HIS A 209 -21.86 -26.40 -7.65
CA HIS A 209 -21.33 -27.41 -6.74
C HIS A 209 -21.11 -26.82 -5.34
N ALA A 210 -20.56 -25.61 -5.25
CA ALA A 210 -20.36 -24.91 -3.98
C ALA A 210 -21.69 -24.66 -3.25
N PHE A 211 -22.74 -24.22 -3.95
CA PHE A 211 -24.08 -24.02 -3.38
C PHE A 211 -24.65 -25.33 -2.83
N THR A 212 -24.54 -26.41 -3.60
CA THR A 212 -24.96 -27.75 -3.16
C THR A 212 -24.21 -28.18 -1.90
N ALA A 213 -22.89 -27.95 -1.86
CA ALA A 213 -22.06 -28.27 -0.71
C ALA A 213 -22.45 -27.47 0.54
N VAL A 214 -22.67 -26.15 0.41
CA VAL A 214 -23.10 -25.26 1.50
C VAL A 214 -24.40 -25.77 2.14
N LEU A 215 -25.41 -26.11 1.32
CA LEU A 215 -26.69 -26.61 1.81
C LEU A 215 -26.54 -27.98 2.49
N ARG A 216 -25.82 -28.91 1.86
CA ARG A 216 -25.56 -30.25 2.42
C ARG A 216 -24.82 -30.18 3.76
N GLN A 217 -23.87 -29.27 3.88
CA GLN A 217 -23.08 -29.02 5.08
C GLN A 217 -23.86 -28.32 6.19
N ARG A 218 -25.09 -27.85 5.90
CA ARG A 218 -25.95 -27.09 6.82
C ARG A 218 -25.23 -25.87 7.39
N ALA A 219 -24.56 -25.12 6.52
CA ALA A 219 -23.90 -23.87 6.87
C ALA A 219 -24.89 -22.93 7.56
N GLN A 220 -24.42 -22.20 8.57
CA GLN A 220 -25.22 -21.18 9.25
C GLN A 220 -24.76 -19.76 8.90
N ALA A 221 -23.57 -19.63 8.32
CA ALA A 221 -23.03 -18.40 7.79
C ALA A 221 -21.95 -18.72 6.75
N LEU A 222 -21.63 -17.72 5.92
CA LEU A 222 -20.56 -17.77 4.93
C LEU A 222 -19.44 -16.82 5.34
N LEU A 223 -18.19 -17.30 5.29
CA LEU A 223 -17.00 -16.46 5.31
C LEU A 223 -16.36 -16.54 3.92
N VAL A 224 -16.34 -15.41 3.21
CA VAL A 224 -15.92 -15.36 1.80
C VAL A 224 -14.53 -14.74 1.71
N TYR A 225 -13.55 -15.53 1.32
CA TYR A 225 -12.19 -15.07 1.02
C TYR A 225 -12.19 -14.33 -0.33
N PRO A 226 -11.11 -13.61 -0.70
CA PRO A 226 -10.96 -13.13 -2.07
C PRO A 226 -11.05 -14.29 -3.07
N LEU A 227 -12.10 -14.33 -3.90
CA LEU A 227 -12.29 -15.37 -4.91
C LEU A 227 -12.01 -14.82 -6.31
N PRO A 228 -11.56 -15.67 -7.25
CA PRO A 228 -11.37 -15.32 -8.67
C PRO A 228 -12.69 -15.17 -9.45
N LEU A 229 -13.72 -14.59 -8.83
CA LEU A 229 -15.04 -14.44 -9.41
C LEU A 229 -15.21 -13.10 -10.12
N THR A 230 -15.98 -13.09 -11.19
CA THR A 230 -16.45 -11.84 -11.81
C THR A 230 -17.47 -11.15 -10.91
N PRO A 231 -17.75 -9.84 -11.10
CA PRO A 231 -18.82 -9.16 -10.37
C PRO A 231 -20.19 -9.85 -10.51
N VAL A 232 -20.50 -10.40 -11.69
CA VAL A 232 -21.75 -11.13 -11.97
C VAL A 232 -21.81 -12.44 -11.17
N ASP A 233 -20.72 -13.19 -11.15
CA ASP A 233 -20.61 -14.41 -10.36
C ASP A 233 -20.73 -14.14 -8.86
N PHE A 234 -20.14 -13.04 -8.40
CA PHE A 234 -20.25 -12.63 -7.00
C PHE A 234 -21.68 -12.24 -6.63
N GLN A 235 -22.41 -11.53 -7.52
CA GLN A 235 -23.84 -11.24 -7.32
C GLN A 235 -24.66 -12.53 -7.25
N ARG A 236 -24.36 -13.53 -8.07
CA ARG A 236 -25.01 -14.85 -8.02
C ARG A 236 -24.76 -15.54 -6.67
N LEU A 237 -23.53 -15.50 -6.17
CA LEU A 237 -23.17 -16.02 -4.85
C LEU A 237 -23.93 -15.31 -3.71
N MET A 238 -24.02 -13.97 -3.74
CA MET A 238 -24.77 -13.21 -2.73
C MET A 238 -26.28 -13.45 -2.82
N GLY A 239 -26.83 -13.54 -4.04
CA GLY A 239 -28.23 -13.90 -4.25
C GLY A 239 -28.57 -15.26 -3.65
N PHE A 240 -27.67 -16.25 -3.79
CA PHE A 240 -27.79 -17.54 -3.13
C PHE A 240 -27.73 -17.41 -1.59
N ALA A 241 -26.80 -16.63 -1.05
CA ALA A 241 -26.68 -16.43 0.40
C ALA A 241 -27.94 -15.78 1.01
N ILE A 242 -28.46 -14.74 0.35
CA ILE A 242 -29.70 -14.04 0.75
C ILE A 242 -30.90 -14.98 0.70
N LYS A 243 -31.08 -15.72 -0.41
CA LYS A 243 -32.19 -16.67 -0.59
C LYS A 243 -32.22 -17.72 0.52
N ASN A 244 -31.05 -18.15 0.99
CA ASN A 244 -30.91 -19.18 2.04
C ASN A 244 -30.70 -18.59 3.45
N ARG A 245 -30.84 -17.27 3.62
CA ARG A 245 -30.70 -16.57 4.91
C ARG A 245 -29.36 -16.85 5.61
N LEU A 246 -28.28 -16.87 4.84
CA LEU A 246 -26.92 -17.08 5.35
C LEU A 246 -26.22 -15.73 5.57
N PRO A 247 -26.00 -15.30 6.83
CA PRO A 247 -25.16 -14.15 7.12
C PRO A 247 -23.80 -14.35 6.47
N THR A 248 -23.33 -13.33 5.75
CA THR A 248 -22.09 -13.40 4.99
C THR A 248 -21.11 -12.37 5.50
N ALA A 249 -19.88 -12.81 5.80
CA ALA A 249 -18.79 -11.96 6.20
C ALA A 249 -17.63 -12.02 5.20
N THR A 250 -16.97 -10.89 4.96
CA THR A 250 -15.74 -10.81 4.15
C THR A 250 -14.87 -9.64 4.61
N TRP A 251 -13.62 -9.63 4.16
CA TRP A 251 -12.69 -8.50 4.34
C TRP A 251 -12.19 -7.93 3.01
N HIS A 252 -12.73 -8.41 1.89
CA HIS A 252 -12.37 -7.94 0.55
C HIS A 252 -13.41 -6.95 0.03
N THR A 253 -12.99 -5.69 -0.19
CA THR A 253 -13.86 -4.53 -0.41
C THR A 253 -14.71 -4.52 -1.70
N PRO A 254 -14.27 -5.01 -2.87
CA PRO A 254 -15.03 -4.82 -4.12
C PRO A 254 -16.42 -5.46 -4.10
N PHE A 255 -16.71 -6.24 -3.07
CA PHE A 255 -17.90 -7.05 -2.96
C PHE A 255 -18.82 -6.70 -1.78
N GLY A 256 -18.36 -5.87 -0.83
CA GLY A 256 -19.13 -5.53 0.37
C GLY A 256 -20.48 -4.86 0.09
N ARG A 257 -20.66 -4.27 -1.10
CA ARG A 257 -21.91 -3.59 -1.50
C ARG A 257 -22.92 -4.50 -2.20
N ALA A 258 -22.58 -5.76 -2.48
CA ALA A 258 -23.40 -6.70 -3.24
C ALA A 258 -24.34 -7.56 -2.39
N GLY A 259 -24.73 -7.10 -1.18
CA GLY A 259 -25.59 -7.87 -0.27
C GLY A 259 -24.85 -8.71 0.77
N VAL A 260 -23.55 -8.44 0.97
CA VAL A 260 -22.76 -8.98 2.09
C VAL A 260 -23.31 -8.42 3.41
N THR A 261 -23.47 -9.27 4.43
CA THR A 261 -23.99 -8.86 5.74
C THR A 261 -22.97 -8.03 6.53
N MET A 262 -21.70 -8.45 6.51
CA MET A 262 -20.62 -7.81 7.26
C MET A 262 -19.34 -7.71 6.43
N PHE A 263 -18.73 -6.53 6.46
CA PHE A 263 -17.43 -6.28 5.88
C PHE A 263 -16.50 -5.70 6.96
N TYR A 264 -15.35 -6.33 7.18
CA TYR A 264 -14.29 -5.80 8.03
C TYR A 264 -12.96 -5.96 7.34
N GLY A 265 -12.44 -4.88 6.77
CA GLY A 265 -11.19 -4.90 6.02
C GLY A 265 -10.56 -3.51 5.96
N THR A 266 -9.41 -3.44 5.30
CA THR A 266 -8.72 -2.17 5.08
C THR A 266 -9.50 -1.27 4.12
N ASN A 267 -9.26 0.04 4.20
CA ASN A 267 -9.71 0.96 3.15
C ASN A 267 -8.90 0.70 1.88
N VAL A 268 -9.43 -0.13 0.99
CA VAL A 268 -8.74 -0.54 -0.24
C VAL A 268 -8.54 0.64 -1.20
N ALA A 269 -9.52 1.55 -1.34
CA ALA A 269 -9.35 2.76 -2.15
C ALA A 269 -8.14 3.59 -1.67
N GLU A 270 -8.01 3.77 -0.35
CA GLU A 270 -6.85 4.44 0.23
C GLU A 270 -5.54 3.67 0.00
N GLN A 271 -5.54 2.34 0.07
CA GLN A 271 -4.36 1.55 -0.29
C GLN A 271 -3.91 1.81 -1.72
N TYR A 272 -4.83 1.83 -2.68
CA TYR A 272 -4.51 2.10 -4.08
C TYR A 272 -4.04 3.53 -4.31
N ARG A 273 -4.63 4.54 -3.65
CA ARG A 273 -4.10 5.91 -3.66
C ARG A 273 -2.67 5.96 -3.13
N ARG A 274 -2.39 5.31 -1.99
CA ARG A 274 -1.05 5.27 -1.38
C ARG A 274 -0.04 4.47 -2.19
N THR A 275 -0.46 3.51 -3.00
CA THR A 275 0.42 2.84 -3.99
C THR A 275 1.08 3.87 -4.92
N GLY A 276 0.37 4.93 -5.30
CA GLY A 276 0.93 6.04 -6.08
C GLY A 276 2.15 6.68 -5.43
N VAL A 277 2.18 6.80 -4.09
CA VAL A 277 3.35 7.30 -3.35
C VAL A 277 4.55 6.37 -3.50
N PHE A 278 4.36 5.04 -3.44
CA PHE A 278 5.48 4.12 -3.65
C PHE A 278 6.02 4.17 -5.07
N VAL A 279 5.13 4.30 -6.05
CA VAL A 279 5.51 4.51 -7.45
C VAL A 279 6.29 5.81 -7.62
N ASP A 280 5.80 6.93 -7.13
CA ASP A 280 6.50 8.22 -7.18
C ASP A 280 7.90 8.16 -6.57
N LYS A 281 8.03 7.52 -5.40
CA LYS A 281 9.34 7.31 -4.76
C LYS A 281 10.32 6.52 -5.62
N ILE A 282 9.82 5.54 -6.36
CA ILE A 282 10.62 4.69 -7.26
C ILE A 282 11.01 5.48 -8.50
N LEU A 283 10.05 6.16 -9.14
CA LEU A 283 10.27 6.92 -10.37
C LEU A 283 11.17 8.15 -10.13
N SER A 284 11.02 8.78 -8.96
CA SER A 284 11.91 9.86 -8.48
C SER A 284 13.27 9.34 -8.00
N GLY A 285 13.50 8.02 -8.02
CA GLY A 285 14.75 7.33 -7.74
C GLY A 285 15.02 6.96 -6.29
N CYS A 286 14.65 7.78 -5.31
CA CYS A 286 14.75 7.43 -3.89
C CYS A 286 14.04 8.52 -3.08
N LEU A 287 13.24 8.13 -2.08
CA LEU A 287 12.66 9.07 -1.12
C LEU A 287 12.97 8.60 0.29
N ILE A 288 13.88 9.31 0.95
CA ILE A 288 14.21 9.06 2.35
C ILE A 288 13.60 10.18 3.18
N SER A 289 12.48 9.90 3.86
CA SER A 289 12.05 10.77 4.96
C SER A 289 12.88 10.39 6.17
N MET A 290 13.63 11.36 6.69
CA MET A 290 14.53 11.15 7.81
C MET A 290 14.52 12.37 8.71
N ARG A 291 14.79 12.15 9.98
CA ARG A 291 15.12 13.25 10.87
C ARG A 291 16.53 13.71 10.58
N ASP A 292 16.69 15.01 10.41
CA ASP A 292 18.00 15.62 10.34
C ASP A 292 18.60 15.67 11.75
N CYS A 293 19.65 14.90 11.97
CA CYS A 293 20.36 14.83 13.24
C CYS A 293 21.80 15.27 13.01
N GLU A 294 22.02 16.59 13.00
CA GLU A 294 23.35 17.19 12.86
C GLU A 294 24.33 16.73 13.96
N SER A 295 23.82 16.53 15.19
CA SER A 295 24.66 16.11 16.33
C SER A 295 23.86 15.24 17.31
N PRO A 296 24.11 13.92 17.38
CA PRO A 296 23.46 13.06 18.37
C PRO A 296 23.94 13.42 19.79
N PRO A 297 23.06 13.36 20.80
CA PRO A 297 23.45 13.43 22.21
C PRO A 297 24.49 12.37 22.61
N PRO A 298 25.21 12.57 23.73
CA PRO A 298 26.15 11.59 24.25
C PRO A 298 25.54 10.19 24.44
N THR A 299 26.37 9.16 24.30
CA THR A 299 26.00 7.78 24.62
C THR A 299 25.48 7.70 26.06
N GLY A 300 24.33 7.05 26.25
CA GLY A 300 23.67 6.91 27.54
C GLY A 300 22.63 7.99 27.82
N THR A 301 22.52 9.04 27.00
CA THR A 301 21.43 10.03 27.15
C THR A 301 20.08 9.35 26.96
N VAL A 302 19.14 9.64 27.87
CA VAL A 302 17.74 9.24 27.76
C VAL A 302 16.88 10.50 27.67
N GLU A 303 16.20 10.71 26.54
CA GLU A 303 15.22 11.80 26.41
C GLU A 303 13.81 11.23 26.47
N VAL A 304 12.93 11.86 27.25
CA VAL A 304 11.51 11.51 27.33
C VAL A 304 10.69 12.65 26.77
N ARG A 305 9.87 12.38 25.75
CA ARG A 305 9.02 13.40 25.09
C ARG A 305 7.54 13.02 25.20
N PRO A 306 6.64 13.95 25.59
CA PRO A 306 5.22 13.66 25.61
C PRO A 306 4.70 13.43 24.17
N TYR A 307 3.79 12.49 24.00
CA TYR A 307 3.16 12.15 22.71
C TYR A 307 1.63 12.18 22.77
N GLY A 308 1.12 12.89 23.77
CA GLY A 308 -0.30 13.15 24.01
C GLY A 308 -1.00 12.05 24.81
N GLU A 309 -2.28 12.27 25.07
CA GLU A 309 -3.15 11.32 25.74
C GLU A 309 -3.86 10.41 24.73
N ARG A 310 -4.22 9.21 25.16
CA ARG A 310 -5.08 8.28 24.41
C ARG A 310 -6.22 7.82 25.30
N LEU A 311 -7.42 7.74 24.73
CA LEU A 311 -8.59 7.18 25.40
C LEU A 311 -8.85 5.78 24.83
N TRP A 312 -8.86 4.79 25.70
CA TRP A 312 -9.12 3.39 25.34
C TRP A 312 -9.94 2.72 26.43
N ALA A 313 -11.03 2.03 26.03
CA ALA A 313 -11.97 1.40 26.97
C ALA A 313 -12.44 2.35 28.10
N SER A 314 -12.74 3.60 27.75
CA SER A 314 -13.14 4.67 28.70
C SER A 314 -12.09 5.05 29.75
N ARG A 315 -10.85 4.58 29.60
CA ARG A 315 -9.70 4.94 30.43
C ARG A 315 -8.72 5.82 29.66
N ARG A 316 -8.11 6.78 30.36
CA ARG A 316 -7.11 7.69 29.78
C ARG A 316 -5.71 7.17 30.03
N TYR A 317 -4.85 7.35 29.05
CA TYR A 317 -3.45 6.96 29.11
C TYR A 317 -2.55 8.09 28.61
N HIS A 318 -1.45 8.33 29.30
CA HIS A 318 -0.34 9.15 28.80
C HIS A 318 0.55 8.30 27.90
N LEU A 319 0.82 8.79 26.70
CA LEU A 319 1.78 8.20 25.78
C LEU A 319 3.03 9.07 25.75
N ARG A 320 4.20 8.46 25.94
CA ARG A 320 5.49 9.14 25.88
C ARG A 320 6.45 8.39 24.95
N GLN A 321 7.29 9.14 24.26
CA GLN A 321 8.44 8.62 23.55
C GLN A 321 9.65 8.62 24.47
N VAL A 322 10.40 7.52 24.51
CA VAL A 322 11.67 7.42 25.23
C VAL A 322 12.77 7.13 24.23
N TRP A 323 13.81 7.96 24.24
CA TRP A 323 14.90 7.95 23.30
C TRP A 323 16.17 7.61 24.06
N THR A 324 16.71 6.40 23.86
CA THR A 324 17.96 5.98 24.50
C THR A 324 19.10 6.04 23.49
N TRP A 325 19.99 7.01 23.65
CA TRP A 325 21.08 7.28 22.73
C TRP A 325 22.29 6.39 23.01
N ARG A 326 22.90 5.88 21.94
CA ARG A 326 24.08 5.01 21.92
C ARG A 326 25.05 5.52 20.85
N GLY A 327 25.46 6.78 20.98
CA GLY A 327 26.26 7.49 19.99
C GLY A 327 25.42 7.80 18.74
N PRO A 328 25.85 7.42 17.52
CA PRO A 328 25.09 7.69 16.28
C PRO A 328 23.86 6.79 16.12
N ARG A 329 23.51 5.96 17.12
CA ARG A 329 22.30 5.15 17.12
C ARG A 329 21.44 5.52 18.32
N TYR A 330 20.13 5.45 18.18
CA TYR A 330 19.22 5.57 19.31
C TYR A 330 18.10 4.54 19.26
N ASP A 331 17.69 4.05 20.42
CA ASP A 331 16.48 3.26 20.59
C ASP A 331 15.32 4.22 20.88
N LEU A 332 14.28 4.19 20.06
CA LEU A 332 13.01 4.86 20.32
C LEU A 332 12.02 3.83 20.84
N SER A 333 11.48 4.06 22.03
CA SER A 333 10.33 3.34 22.55
C SER A 333 9.13 4.23 22.78
N PHE A 334 7.94 3.63 22.68
CA PHE A 334 6.69 4.25 23.14
C PHE A 334 6.26 3.57 24.42
N GLU A 335 6.06 4.37 25.45
CA GLU A 335 5.61 3.91 26.75
C GLU A 335 4.23 4.49 27.04
N ILE A 336 3.34 3.63 27.50
CA ILE A 336 1.99 4.01 27.92
C ILE A 336 1.86 3.86 29.42
N THR A 337 1.25 4.86 30.05
CA THR A 337 0.97 4.85 31.49
C THR A 337 -0.47 5.31 31.71
N PRO A 338 -1.28 4.61 32.52
CA PRO A 338 -2.62 5.07 32.88
C PRO A 338 -2.57 6.43 33.60
N VAL A 339 -3.48 7.34 33.25
CA VAL A 339 -3.56 8.68 33.89
C VAL A 339 -3.98 8.59 35.36
N ASP A 340 -4.73 7.54 35.70
CA ASP A 340 -5.27 7.27 37.04
C ASP A 340 -4.28 6.52 37.96
N GLY A 341 -2.99 6.43 37.59
CA GLY A 341 -1.91 6.10 38.54
C GLY A 341 -1.74 4.62 38.89
N ALA A 342 -2.21 3.68 38.06
CA ALA A 342 -1.80 2.29 38.21
C ALA A 342 -0.36 2.10 37.68
N ASP A 343 0.50 1.43 38.44
CA ASP A 343 1.92 1.09 38.15
C ASP A 343 2.14 0.21 36.89
N ALA A 344 1.17 0.13 35.99
CA ALA A 344 1.25 -0.60 34.74
C ALA A 344 1.85 0.29 33.64
N GLN A 345 3.19 0.35 33.58
CA GLN A 345 3.89 0.87 32.41
C GLN A 345 4.08 -0.27 31.39
N ALA A 346 3.63 -0.04 30.16
CA ALA A 346 3.87 -0.98 29.06
C ALA A 346 4.66 -0.30 27.94
N THR A 347 5.66 -1.00 27.40
CA THR A 347 6.36 -0.61 26.17
C THR A 347 5.67 -1.24 24.98
N ILE A 348 5.12 -0.41 24.08
CA ILE A 348 4.30 -0.88 22.94
C ILE A 348 5.15 -1.06 21.67
N LEU A 349 6.21 -0.27 21.53
CA LEU A 349 7.12 -0.32 20.39
C LEU A 349 8.53 -0.04 20.88
N LYS A 350 9.51 -0.76 20.33
CA LYS A 350 10.94 -0.43 20.45
C LYS A 350 11.59 -0.58 19.07
N THR A 351 12.22 0.47 18.58
CA THR A 351 12.88 0.48 17.27
C THR A 351 14.18 1.26 17.36
N SER A 352 15.23 0.77 16.70
CA SER A 352 16.54 1.42 16.68
C SER A 352 16.73 2.17 15.36
N TYR A 353 17.24 3.40 15.45
CA TYR A 353 17.49 4.30 14.33
C TYR A 353 18.96 4.74 14.31
N LEU A 354 19.42 5.22 13.16
CA LEU A 354 20.69 5.91 13.01
C LEU A 354 20.42 7.43 13.01
N ALA A 355 21.14 8.15 13.86
CA ALA A 355 21.20 9.60 13.83
C ALA A 355 22.31 10.02 12.88
N ILE A 356 21.90 10.37 11.66
CA ILE A 356 22.78 10.69 10.55
C ILE A 356 22.31 12.01 9.92
N PRO A 357 23.23 12.96 9.62
CA PRO A 357 22.87 14.19 8.92
C PRO A 357 22.35 13.89 7.51
N VAL A 358 21.45 14.74 7.05
CA VAL A 358 20.87 14.69 5.69
C VAL A 358 21.97 14.74 4.62
N GLU A 359 23.00 15.56 4.83
CA GLU A 359 24.15 15.73 3.94
C GLU A 359 24.98 14.45 3.82
N GLN A 360 25.11 13.70 4.91
CA GLN A 360 25.84 12.45 4.93
C GLN A 360 25.07 11.37 4.14
N VAL A 361 23.74 11.31 4.28
CA VAL A 361 22.90 10.41 3.48
C VAL A 361 22.92 10.81 2.01
N ALA A 362 22.90 12.11 1.70
CA ALA A 362 23.05 12.60 0.32
C ALA A 362 24.41 12.23 -0.29
N GLY A 363 25.48 12.26 0.52
CA GLY A 363 26.80 11.77 0.14
C GLY A 363 26.81 10.27 -0.18
N LEU A 364 26.21 9.45 0.69
CA LEU A 364 26.07 8.00 0.49
C LEU A 364 25.21 7.67 -0.73
N MET A 365 24.18 8.46 -1.02
CA MET A 365 23.37 8.29 -2.22
C MET A 365 24.22 8.53 -3.48
N ARG A 366 25.05 9.58 -3.49
CA ARG A 366 25.98 9.83 -4.59
C ARG A 366 26.99 8.69 -4.79
N THR A 367 27.53 8.11 -3.72
CA THR A 367 28.50 7.00 -3.86
C THR A 367 27.89 5.73 -4.44
N VAL A 368 26.57 5.53 -4.33
CA VAL A 368 25.85 4.38 -4.91
C VAL A 368 25.15 4.70 -6.24
N GLY A 369 25.47 5.84 -6.85
CA GLY A 369 25.06 6.21 -8.21
C GLY A 369 23.76 7.02 -8.30
N PHE A 370 23.29 7.63 -7.21
CA PHE A 370 22.21 8.61 -7.28
C PHE A 370 22.75 9.99 -7.70
N GLU A 371 22.05 10.60 -8.63
CA GLU A 371 22.22 11.96 -9.14
C GLU A 371 21.03 12.84 -8.68
N ASN A 372 21.14 14.17 -8.83
CA ASN A 372 20.10 15.14 -8.46
C ASN A 372 19.57 15.01 -7.03
N GLY A 373 20.46 14.67 -6.09
CA GLY A 373 20.13 14.57 -4.67
C GLY A 373 19.64 15.92 -4.12
N ALA A 374 18.38 16.05 -3.71
CA ALA A 374 17.84 17.29 -3.17
C ALA A 374 17.15 17.07 -1.82
N ARG A 375 17.38 18.00 -0.90
CA ARG A 375 16.60 18.12 0.34
C ARG A 375 15.30 18.86 0.01
N VAL A 376 14.18 18.30 0.40
CA VAL A 376 12.85 18.88 0.28
C VAL A 376 12.27 19.01 1.68
N ASP A 377 12.18 20.25 2.15
CA ASP A 377 11.54 20.57 3.42
C ASP A 377 10.02 20.74 3.24
N GLU A 378 9.28 20.79 4.36
CA GLU A 378 7.84 21.14 4.45
C GLU A 378 6.83 20.23 3.69
N ARG A 379 7.28 19.15 3.03
CA ARG A 379 6.40 18.12 2.45
C ARG A 379 5.82 17.16 3.49
N PHE A 380 6.56 16.93 4.59
CA PHE A 380 6.15 16.14 5.76
C PHE A 380 6.65 16.81 7.04
N PHE A 381 6.30 16.26 8.21
CA PHE A 381 6.85 16.67 9.50
C PHE A 381 8.39 16.53 9.60
N GLN A 382 9.01 15.78 8.69
CA GLN A 382 10.46 15.59 8.61
C GLN A 382 10.95 15.93 7.19
N PRO A 383 12.20 16.40 7.04
CA PRO A 383 12.79 16.63 5.74
C PRO A 383 12.84 15.34 4.94
N VAL A 384 12.78 15.52 3.62
CA VAL A 384 12.80 14.44 2.65
C VAL A 384 14.03 14.59 1.77
N LEU A 385 14.80 13.52 1.62
CA LEU A 385 15.83 13.47 0.59
C LEU A 385 15.29 12.77 -0.65
N VAL A 386 15.36 13.44 -1.80
CA VAL A 386 15.13 12.85 -3.14
C VAL A 386 16.47 12.59 -3.82
N GLY A 387 16.52 11.63 -4.74
CA GLY A 387 17.65 11.48 -5.67
C GLY A 387 17.34 10.46 -6.76
N THR A 388 17.68 10.78 -8.00
CA THR A 388 17.42 9.95 -9.18
C THR A 388 18.62 9.09 -9.51
N ARG A 389 18.45 7.81 -9.80
CA ARG A 389 19.53 7.00 -10.37
C ARG A 389 19.30 6.87 -11.88
N PRO A 390 20.27 7.20 -12.74
CA PRO A 390 20.14 6.93 -14.18
C PRO A 390 19.85 5.45 -14.40
N MET A 391 18.83 5.14 -15.20
CA MET A 391 18.61 3.77 -15.67
C MET A 391 19.74 3.44 -16.65
N VAL A 392 20.54 2.42 -16.32
CA VAL A 392 21.59 1.88 -17.20
C VAL A 392 21.01 0.79 -18.08
#